data_AF-A0A7W0F1G1-F1
#
_entry.id   AF-A0A7W0F1G1-F1
#
_cell.length_a   1.000
_cell.length_b   1.000
_cell.length_c   1.000
_cell.angle_alpha   90.00
_cell.angle_beta   90.00
_cell.angle_gamma   90.00
#
_symmetry.space_group_name_H-M   'P 1'
#
loop_
_entity.id
_entity.type
_entity.pdbx_description
1 polymer ?
#
loop_
_entity_poly.entity_id
_entity_poly.type
_entity_poly.pdbx_seq_one_letter_code
_entity_poly.pdbx_strand_id
1 'polypeptide(L)'
;MANHKSEIKRATQNEVRRLRNKTVKTRIKSVVKEIRQAIENNVTEEVSKMLDGAKSAIQKAAKKGVIKKNTASRKISRLTKQLNKAKVQ
;
A
#
# COMPACT_ATOMS: atom_id res chain seq x y z
N MET A 1 20.44 0.12 24.91
CA MET A 1 19.35 0.24 25.92
C MET A 1 19.04 1.72 26.05
N ALA A 2 17.77 2.11 26.19
CA ALA A 2 17.41 3.53 26.38
C ALA A 2 17.64 3.86 27.85
N ASN A 3 18.70 4.61 28.14
CA ASN A 3 19.16 4.85 29.51
C ASN A 3 18.58 6.15 30.08
N HIS A 4 18.19 7.09 29.22
CA HIS A 4 17.58 8.35 29.62
C HIS A 4 16.05 8.31 29.54
N LYS A 5 15.34 9.02 30.43
CA LYS A 5 13.86 9.06 30.48
C LYS A 5 13.22 9.46 29.14
N SER A 6 13.84 10.40 28.42
CA SER A 6 13.37 10.83 27.10
C SER A 6 13.51 9.72 26.05
N GLU A 7 14.55 8.89 26.13
CA GLU A 7 14.79 7.79 25.20
C GLU A 7 13.78 6.67 25.41
N ILE A 8 13.46 6.32 26.66
CA ILE A 8 12.43 5.32 26.99
C ILE A 8 11.09 5.76 26.42
N LYS A 9 10.73 7.04 26.59
CA LYS A 9 9.52 7.63 25.99
C LYS A 9 9.54 7.58 24.46
N ARG A 10 10.69 7.82 23.81
CA ARG A 10 10.82 7.71 22.35
C ARG A 10 10.68 6.26 21.89
N ALA A 11 11.24 5.30 22.61
CA ALA A 11 11.14 3.88 22.30
C ALA A 11 9.68 3.40 22.27
N THR A 12 8.90 3.72 23.30
CA THR A 12 7.47 3.36 23.36
C THR A 12 6.65 4.02 22.25
N GLN A 13 6.86 5.32 21.98
CA GLN A 13 6.20 6.03 20.87
C GLN A 13 6.55 5.41 19.51
N ASN A 14 7.81 5.02 19.31
CA ASN A 14 8.27 4.43 18.07
C ASN A 14 7.66 3.05 17.84
N GLU A 15 7.49 2.24 18.89
CA GLU A 15 6.86 0.93 18.78
C GLU A 15 5.39 1.04 18.34
N VAL A 16 4.61 1.93 18.94
CA VAL A 16 3.22 2.18 18.56
C VAL A 16 3.12 2.62 17.10
N ARG A 17 3.99 3.55 16.67
CA ARG A 17 4.06 4.01 15.28
C ARG A 17 4.47 2.88 14.33
N ARG A 18 5.43 2.04 14.74
CA ARG A 18 5.92 0.88 13.98
C ARG A 18 4.78 -0.10 13.69
N LEU A 19 4.01 -0.47 14.71
CA LEU A 19 2.90 -1.41 14.58
C LEU A 19 1.83 -0.88 13.62
N ARG A 20 1.40 0.38 13.80
CA ARG A 20 0.44 1.03 12.90
C ARG A 20 0.92 1.05 11.45
N ASN A 21 2.18 1.41 11.23
CA ASN A 21 2.76 1.46 9.88
C ASN A 21 2.92 0.07 9.27
N LYS A 22 3.24 -0.95 10.07
CA LYS A 22 3.34 -2.34 9.65
C LYS A 22 1.99 -2.84 9.11
N THR A 23 0.89 -2.59 9.82
CA THR A 23 -0.46 -3.00 9.40
C THR A 23 -0.87 -2.33 8.09
N VAL A 24 -0.61 -1.02 7.94
CA VAL A 24 -0.94 -0.31 6.69
C VAL A 24 -0.10 -0.82 5.51
N LYS A 25 1.21 -1.06 5.71
CA LYS A 25 2.09 -1.56 4.65
C LYS A 25 1.73 -2.99 4.22
N THR A 26 1.40 -3.86 5.17
CA THR A 26 0.98 -5.24 4.89
C THR A 26 -0.36 -5.28 4.17
N ARG A 27 -1.33 -4.46 4.55
CA ARG A 27 -2.60 -4.32 3.81
C ARG A 27 -2.38 -3.89 2.36
N ILE A 28 -1.55 -2.86 2.12
CA ILE A 28 -1.22 -2.43 0.74
C ILE A 28 -0.53 -3.54 -0.04
N LYS A 29 0.37 -4.30 0.58
CA LYS A 29 1.05 -5.42 -0.08
C LYS A 29 0.05 -6.52 -0.49
N SER A 30 -0.92 -6.81 0.36
CA SER A 30 -1.95 -7.83 0.12
C SER A 30 -2.88 -7.42 -1.01
N VAL A 31 -3.44 -6.21 -0.97
CA VAL A 31 -4.29 -5.67 -2.06
C VAL A 31 -3.56 -5.64 -3.40
N VAL A 32 -2.29 -5.26 -3.42
CA VAL A 32 -1.47 -5.28 -4.64
C VAL A 32 -1.25 -6.71 -5.16
N LYS A 33 -1.14 -7.70 -4.28
CA LYS A 33 -0.99 -9.11 -4.66
C LYS A 33 -2.30 -9.64 -5.24
N GLU A 34 -3.41 -9.40 -4.57
CA GLU A 34 -4.76 -9.79 -5.02
C GLU A 34 -5.07 -9.26 -6.41
N ILE A 35 -4.81 -7.97 -6.66
CA ILE A 35 -5.02 -7.37 -7.99
C ILE A 35 -4.16 -8.04 -9.06
N ARG A 36 -2.90 -8.37 -8.76
CA ARG A 36 -2.03 -9.06 -9.74
C ARG A 36 -2.54 -10.45 -10.08
N GLN A 37 -2.96 -11.21 -9.07
CA GLN A 37 -3.55 -12.53 -9.26
C GLN A 37 -4.86 -12.46 -10.07
N ALA A 38 -5.70 -11.45 -9.80
CA ALA A 38 -6.93 -11.25 -10.56
C ALA A 38 -6.67 -10.85 -12.02
N ILE A 39 -5.59 -10.10 -12.29
CA ILE A 39 -5.14 -9.80 -13.67
C ILE A 39 -4.69 -11.08 -14.38
N GLU A 40 -3.94 -11.96 -13.70
CA GLU A 40 -3.50 -13.25 -14.26
C GLU A 40 -4.68 -14.17 -14.59
N ASN A 41 -5.78 -14.09 -13.84
CA ASN A 41 -7.00 -14.87 -14.05
C ASN A 41 -7.95 -14.28 -15.12
N ASN A 42 -7.54 -13.23 -15.87
CA ASN A 42 -8.31 -12.59 -16.95
C ASN A 42 -9.68 -11.98 -16.56
N VAL A 43 -9.93 -11.70 -15.29
CA VAL A 43 -11.21 -11.10 -14.84
C VAL A 43 -11.13 -9.57 -14.89
N THR A 44 -11.28 -8.98 -16.08
CA THR A 44 -10.94 -7.56 -16.33
C THR A 44 -11.89 -6.56 -15.67
N GLU A 45 -13.19 -6.87 -15.54
CA GLU A 45 -14.17 -5.96 -14.94
C GLU A 45 -14.03 -5.86 -13.42
N GLU A 46 -13.86 -6.99 -12.73
CA GLU A 46 -13.70 -7.02 -11.28
C GLU A 46 -12.41 -6.33 -10.85
N VAL A 47 -11.33 -6.51 -11.61
CA VAL A 47 -10.05 -5.85 -11.38
C VAL A 47 -10.19 -4.33 -11.42
N SER A 48 -11.04 -3.78 -12.30
CA SER A 48 -11.24 -2.33 -12.38
C SER A 48 -11.82 -1.74 -11.08
N LYS A 49 -12.83 -2.41 -10.50
CA LYS A 49 -13.44 -2.03 -9.21
C LYS A 49 -12.45 -2.17 -8.06
N MET A 50 -11.69 -3.27 -8.02
CA MET A 50 -10.65 -3.49 -7.01
C MET A 50 -9.54 -2.43 -7.09
N LEU A 51 -9.18 -2.00 -8.31
CA LEU A 51 -8.16 -1.00 -8.54
C LEU A 51 -8.56 0.36 -7.96
N ASP A 52 -9.83 0.76 -8.05
CA ASP A 52 -10.30 2.04 -7.50
C ASP A 52 -10.27 2.04 -5.96
N GLY A 53 -10.66 0.93 -5.33
CA GLY A 53 -10.47 0.72 -3.89
C GLY A 53 -8.99 0.78 -3.48
N ALA A 54 -8.11 0.16 -4.27
CA ALA A 54 -6.67 0.18 -4.03
C ALA A 54 -6.05 1.57 -4.18
N LYS A 55 -6.47 2.36 -5.19
CA LYS A 55 -6.03 3.76 -5.38
C LYS A 55 -6.34 4.57 -4.12
N SER A 56 -7.57 4.48 -3.62
CA SER A 56 -7.99 5.20 -2.40
C SER A 56 -7.16 4.80 -1.18
N ALA A 57 -6.93 3.50 -0.96
CA ALA A 57 -6.13 3.00 0.15
C ALA A 57 -4.66 3.45 0.07
N ILE A 58 -4.05 3.38 -1.11
CA ILE A 58 -2.66 3.78 -1.35
C ILE A 58 -2.49 5.30 -1.15
N GLN A 59 -3.41 6.11 -1.67
CA GLN A 59 -3.36 7.57 -1.50
C GLN A 59 -3.58 7.99 -0.05
N LYS A 60 -4.49 7.34 0.68
CA LYS A 60 -4.67 7.56 2.13
C LYS A 60 -3.40 7.23 2.92
N ALA A 61 -2.69 6.18 2.56
CA ALA A 61 -1.41 5.83 3.20
C ALA A 61 -0.30 6.84 2.90
N ALA A 62 -0.28 7.42 1.70
CA ALA A 62 0.63 8.52 1.36
C ALA A 62 0.28 9.81 2.12
N LYS A 63 -1.01 10.16 2.22
CA LYS A 63 -1.48 11.32 3.01
C LYS A 63 -1.09 11.20 4.48
N LYS A 64 -1.16 9.99 5.06
CA LYS A 64 -0.75 9.70 6.44
C LYS A 64 0.76 9.56 6.62
N GLY A 65 1.57 9.74 5.57
CA GLY A 65 3.03 9.67 5.62
C GLY A 65 3.61 8.26 5.79
N VAL A 66 2.79 7.20 5.68
CA VAL A 66 3.24 5.81 5.83
C VAL A 66 4.12 5.38 4.64
N ILE A 67 3.81 5.92 3.45
CA ILE A 67 4.59 5.77 2.22
C ILE A 67 4.84 7.13 1.57
N LYS A 68 5.98 7.29 0.88
CA LYS A 68 6.26 8.52 0.11
C LYS A 68 5.27 8.65 -1.06
N LYS A 69 4.89 9.89 -1.41
CA LYS A 69 3.99 10.21 -2.54
C LYS A 69 4.44 9.52 -3.84
N ASN A 70 5.73 9.58 -4.16
CA ASN A 70 6.30 8.93 -5.36
C ASN A 70 6.16 7.39 -5.33
N THR A 71 6.12 6.78 -4.15
CA THR A 71 5.91 5.33 -4.03
C THR A 71 4.44 4.96 -4.26
N ALA A 72 3.51 5.80 -3.79
CA ALA A 72 2.09 5.67 -4.11
C ALA A 72 1.86 5.81 -5.63
N SER A 73 2.35 6.88 -6.24
CA SER A 73 2.20 7.11 -7.69
C SER A 73 2.78 5.97 -8.53
N ARG A 74 3.98 5.47 -8.18
CA ARG A 74 4.58 4.31 -8.87
C ARG A 74 3.74 3.05 -8.76
N LYS A 75 3.16 2.77 -7.58
CA LYS A 75 2.30 1.58 -7.40
C LYS A 75 1.03 1.67 -8.25
N ILE A 76 0.37 2.83 -8.24
CA ILE A 76 -0.85 3.05 -9.03
C ILE A 76 -0.53 2.93 -10.52
N SER A 77 0.50 3.63 -10.99
CA SER A 77 0.91 3.61 -12.41
C SER A 77 1.27 2.21 -12.91
N ARG A 78 1.94 1.39 -12.09
CA ARG A 78 2.29 0.01 -12.47
C ARG A 78 1.06 -0.88 -12.59
N LEU A 79 0.13 -0.79 -11.64
CA LEU A 79 -1.11 -1.58 -11.67
C LEU A 79 -2.00 -1.18 -12.84
N THR A 80 -2.15 0.13 -13.11
CA THR A 80 -2.95 0.61 -14.26
C THR A 80 -2.34 0.16 -15.58
N LYS A 81 -1.00 0.21 -15.73
CA LYS A 81 -0.31 -0.30 -16.92
C LYS A 81 -0.52 -1.79 -17.12
N GLN A 82 -0.46 -2.59 -16.05
CA GLN A 82 -0.71 -4.04 -16.12
C GLN A 82 -2.14 -4.35 -16.59
N LEU A 83 -3.13 -3.68 -16.01
CA LEU A 83 -4.53 -3.83 -16.42
C LEU A 83 -4.74 -3.42 -17.89
N ASN A 84 -4.17 -2.29 -18.31
CA ASN A 84 -4.32 -1.84 -19.70
C ASN A 84 -3.67 -2.81 -20.68
N LYS A 85 -2.50 -3.37 -20.36
CA LYS A 85 -1.86 -4.40 -21.18
C LYS A 85 -2.75 -5.63 -21.32
N ALA A 86 -3.38 -6.07 -20.22
CA ALA A 86 -4.29 -7.22 -20.23
C ALA A 86 -5.61 -6.96 -20.98
N LYS A 87 -6.01 -5.70 -21.20
CA LYS A 87 -7.20 -5.35 -22.00
C LYS A 87 -6.93 -5.29 -23.51
N VAL A 88 -5.68 -5.08 -23.91
CA VAL A 88 -5.27 -4.90 -25.31
C VAL A 88 -4.87 -6.23 -25.95
N GLN A 89 -4.60 -7.25 -25.13
CA GLN A 89 -4.27 -8.62 -25.54
C GLN A 89 -5.54 -9.45 -25.68
#